data_AF-A0A662F4W4-F1
#
_entry.id   AF-A0A662F4W4-F1
#
_cell.length_a   1.000
_cell.length_b   1.000
_cell.length_c   1.000
_cell.angle_alpha   90.00
_cell.angle_beta   90.00
_cell.angle_gamma   90.00
#
_symmetry.space_group_name_H-M   'P 1'
#
loop_
_entity.id
_entity.type
_entity.pdbx_description
1 polymer ?
#
loop_
_entity_poly.entity_id
_entity_poly.type
_entity_poly.pdbx_seq_one_letter_code
_entity_poly.pdbx_strand_id
1 'polypeptide(L)'
;MVHYCTAKLKASVQLAERIKLRARGIAKPFDRITQQGTIIHGAIYLPGLEPGANYKERLKSAKNKEILQEQLVQIVNGAGIKEWSIDERRIRVLCSLRELKKTKEIVKRLGGVAAIVEEYPTYDGFIIEVDFI
;
A
#
# COMPACT_ATOMS: atom_id res chain seq x y z
N MET A 1 19.19 42.55 -20.39
CA MET A 1 18.00 42.26 -19.56
C MET A 1 18.14 40.82 -19.08
N VAL A 2 18.50 40.62 -17.80
CA VAL A 2 18.71 39.29 -17.23
C VAL A 2 17.34 38.65 -17.04
N HIS A 3 16.96 37.72 -17.92
CA HIS A 3 15.79 36.88 -17.72
C HIS A 3 16.08 35.89 -16.59
N TYR A 4 15.75 36.28 -15.36
CA TYR A 4 15.68 35.36 -14.23
C TYR A 4 14.52 34.38 -14.48
N CYS A 5 14.82 33.27 -15.14
CA CYS A 5 13.84 32.25 -15.44
C CYS A 5 13.51 31.49 -14.14
N THR A 6 12.43 31.89 -13.47
CA THR A 6 11.80 31.16 -12.35
C THR A 6 11.22 29.79 -12.77
N ALA A 7 11.47 29.35 -14.01
CA ALA A 7 10.94 28.11 -14.58
C ALA A 7 11.31 26.85 -13.78
N LYS A 8 12.52 26.78 -13.20
CA LYS A 8 12.90 25.64 -12.32
C LYS A 8 12.01 25.56 -11.09
N LEU A 9 11.78 26.70 -10.42
CA LEU A 9 10.93 26.76 -9.23
C LEU A 9 9.47 26.43 -9.57
N LYS A 10 8.95 26.98 -10.68
CA LYS A 10 7.57 26.76 -11.14
C LYS A 10 7.32 25.30 -11.55
N ALA A 11 8.28 24.65 -12.21
CA ALA A 11 8.17 23.25 -12.62
C ALA A 11 8.12 22.30 -11.40
N SER A 12 8.91 22.55 -10.36
CA SER A 12 8.90 21.74 -9.13
C SER A 12 7.59 21.86 -8.36
N VAL A 13 7.04 23.07 -8.25
CA VAL A 13 5.74 23.31 -7.59
C VAL A 13 4.61 22.63 -8.36
N GLN A 14 4.58 22.80 -9.70
CA GLN A 14 3.59 22.16 -10.56
C GLN A 14 3.65 20.63 -10.51
N LEU A 15 4.85 20.05 -10.43
CA LEU A 15 5.00 18.60 -10.31
C LEU A 15 4.48 18.10 -8.94
N ALA A 16 4.82 18.79 -7.86
CA ALA A 16 4.36 18.43 -6.52
C ALA A 16 2.82 18.50 -6.40
N GLU A 17 2.20 19.52 -6.98
CA GLU A 17 0.74 19.63 -7.04
C GLU A 17 0.10 18.49 -7.83
N ARG A 18 0.67 18.10 -8.98
CA ARG A 18 0.18 16.97 -9.76
C ARG A 18 0.28 15.64 -9.01
N ILE A 19 1.36 15.43 -8.25
CA ILE A 19 1.53 14.23 -7.41
C ILE A 19 0.44 14.20 -6.34
N LYS A 20 0.19 15.32 -5.66
CA LYS A 20 -0.89 15.43 -4.65
C LYS A 20 -2.27 15.18 -5.24
N LEU A 21 -2.55 15.72 -6.43
CA LEU A 21 -3.82 15.49 -7.12
C LEU A 21 -4.00 14.02 -7.49
N ARG A 22 -2.94 13.36 -7.98
CA ARG A 22 -2.96 11.91 -8.25
C ARG A 22 -3.16 11.11 -6.97
N ALA A 23 -2.50 11.47 -5.88
CA ALA A 23 -2.68 10.81 -4.59
C ALA A 23 -4.13 10.84 -4.14
N ARG A 24 -4.79 11.99 -4.26
CA ARG A 24 -6.23 12.13 -3.95
C ARG A 24 -7.13 11.33 -4.87
N GLY A 25 -6.76 11.16 -6.14
CA GLY A 25 -7.53 10.38 -7.11
C GLY A 25 -7.36 8.87 -6.96
N ILE A 26 -6.22 8.41 -6.45
CA ILE A 26 -5.89 6.97 -6.31
C ILE A 26 -6.19 6.45 -4.89
N ALA A 27 -6.05 7.30 -3.87
CA ALA A 27 -6.26 6.93 -2.48
C ALA A 27 -7.66 6.34 -2.26
N LYS A 28 -7.70 5.21 -1.55
CA LYS A 28 -8.93 4.58 -1.08
C LYS A 28 -9.47 5.33 0.15
N PRO A 29 -10.76 5.13 0.51
CA PRO A 29 -11.40 5.85 1.62
C PRO A 29 -10.68 5.71 2.97
N PHE A 30 -9.99 4.59 3.17
CA PHE A 30 -9.25 4.28 4.40
C PHE A 30 -7.77 4.68 4.35
N ASP A 31 -7.27 5.18 3.22
CA ASP A 31 -5.87 5.55 3.02
C ASP A 31 -5.57 6.93 3.61
N ARG A 32 -4.32 7.13 4.04
CA ARG A 32 -3.83 8.42 4.54
C ARG A 32 -2.84 9.03 3.56
N ILE A 33 -3.17 10.19 3.00
CA ILE A 33 -2.28 10.94 2.12
C ILE A 33 -1.32 11.80 2.95
N THR A 34 -0.02 11.73 2.66
CA THR A 34 0.99 12.56 3.33
C THR A 34 1.06 13.97 2.72
N GLN A 35 1.76 14.88 3.39
CA GLN A 35 2.02 16.23 2.87
C GLN A 35 2.84 16.22 1.58
N GLN A 36 3.64 15.17 1.34
CA GLN A 36 4.42 14.99 0.12
C GLN A 36 3.59 14.44 -1.05
N GLY A 37 2.35 13.99 -0.78
CA GLY A 37 1.48 13.38 -1.78
C GLY A 37 1.75 11.89 -1.98
N THR A 38 2.33 11.20 -1.00
CA THR A 38 2.40 9.74 -0.95
C THR A 38 1.18 9.17 -0.23
N ILE A 39 0.89 7.89 -0.44
CA ILE A 39 -0.26 7.19 0.13
C ILE A 39 0.26 6.21 1.19
N ILE A 40 -0.27 6.30 2.40
CA ILE A 40 0.01 5.37 3.49
C ILE A 40 -1.25 4.56 3.79
N HIS A 41 -1.10 3.24 3.82
CA HIS A 41 -2.18 2.33 4.21
C HIS A 41 -1.65 1.13 5.00
N GLY A 42 -2.56 0.41 5.66
CA GLY A 42 -2.26 -0.90 6.21
C GLY A 42 -2.32 -1.96 5.11
N ALA A 43 -1.39 -2.91 5.12
CA ALA A 43 -1.37 -4.05 4.23
C ALA A 43 -1.21 -5.34 5.05
N ILE A 44 -1.95 -6.36 4.66
CA ILE A 44 -1.85 -7.72 5.22
C ILE A 44 -1.35 -8.63 4.10
N TYR A 45 -0.23 -9.28 4.38
CA TYR A 45 0.43 -10.24 3.51
C TYR A 45 0.29 -11.65 4.07
N LEU A 46 0.35 -12.63 3.19
CA LEU A 46 0.58 -14.00 3.58
C LEU A 46 2.07 -14.25 3.84
N PRO A 47 2.41 -15.20 4.72
CA PRO A 47 3.79 -15.55 5.01
C PRO A 47 4.46 -16.03 3.72
N GLY A 48 5.61 -15.42 3.38
CA GLY A 48 6.33 -15.70 2.15
C GLY A 48 5.96 -14.83 0.93
N LEU A 49 4.87 -14.05 0.99
CA LEU A 49 4.51 -13.02 0.00
C LEU A 49 4.80 -11.59 0.48
N GLU A 50 5.65 -11.45 1.48
CA GLU A 50 6.18 -10.18 1.93
C GLU A 50 7.03 -9.49 0.84
N PRO A 51 7.01 -8.14 0.78
CA PRO A 51 7.86 -7.39 -0.13
C PRO A 51 9.33 -7.62 0.22
N GLY A 52 10.06 -8.32 -0.65
CA GLY A 52 11.48 -8.67 -0.49
C GLY A 52 12.16 -9.03 -1.83
N ALA A 53 13.43 -9.45 -1.77
CA ALA A 53 14.29 -9.65 -2.95
C ALA A 53 13.69 -10.58 -4.04
N ASN A 54 12.96 -11.63 -3.65
CA ASN A 54 12.35 -12.59 -4.57
C ASN A 54 10.84 -12.38 -4.80
N TYR A 55 10.31 -11.20 -4.50
CA TYR A 55 8.87 -10.92 -4.57
C TYR A 55 8.26 -11.19 -5.96
N LYS A 56 8.95 -10.75 -7.02
CA LYS A 56 8.50 -10.95 -8.42
C LYS A 56 8.50 -12.42 -8.84
N GLU A 57 9.42 -13.22 -8.32
CA GLU A 57 9.52 -14.64 -8.64
C GLU A 57 8.45 -15.43 -7.90
N ARG A 58 8.22 -15.12 -6.62
CA ARG A 58 7.18 -15.75 -5.80
C ARG A 58 5.76 -15.48 -6.32
N LEU A 59 5.51 -14.27 -6.82
CA LEU A 59 4.27 -13.91 -7.51
C LEU A 59 4.05 -14.69 -8.81
N LYS A 60 5.13 -14.99 -9.55
CA LYS A 60 5.06 -15.80 -10.78
C LYS A 60 4.86 -17.29 -10.49
N SER A 61 5.44 -17.80 -9.40
CA SER A 61 5.27 -19.19 -8.97
C SER A 61 3.93 -19.46 -8.28
N ALA A 62 3.24 -18.43 -7.81
CA ALA A 62 1.90 -18.53 -7.24
C ALA A 62 0.86 -18.84 -8.33
N LYS A 63 0.78 -20.11 -8.74
CA LYS A 63 -0.25 -20.61 -9.68
C LYS A 63 -1.67 -20.53 -9.11
N ASN A 64 -1.82 -20.52 -7.78
CA ASN A 64 -3.12 -20.53 -7.08
C ASN A 64 -3.43 -19.18 -6.43
N LYS A 65 -3.56 -18.12 -7.22
CA LYS A 65 -3.86 -16.77 -6.70
C LYS A 65 -5.20 -16.73 -5.94
N GLU A 66 -6.19 -17.48 -6.38
CA GLU A 66 -7.53 -17.54 -5.80
C GLU A 66 -7.50 -18.09 -4.37
N ILE A 67 -6.79 -19.21 -4.13
CA ILE A 67 -6.67 -19.82 -2.79
C ILE A 67 -5.99 -18.85 -1.81
N LEU A 68 -4.97 -18.13 -2.26
CA LEU A 68 -4.27 -17.14 -1.44
C LEU A 68 -5.18 -15.95 -1.10
N GLN A 69 -6.03 -15.52 -2.03
CA GLN A 69 -7.02 -14.49 -1.78
C GLN A 69 -8.06 -14.95 -0.76
N GLU A 70 -8.58 -16.18 -0.89
CA GLU A 70 -9.52 -16.74 0.07
C GLU A 70 -8.92 -16.82 1.49
N GLN A 71 -7.68 -17.26 1.62
CA GLN A 71 -6.96 -17.28 2.89
C GLN A 71 -6.83 -15.88 3.50
N LEU A 72 -6.47 -14.88 2.70
CA LEU A 72 -6.42 -13.49 3.16
C LEU A 72 -7.78 -12.99 3.61
N VAL A 73 -8.85 -13.29 2.87
CA VAL A 73 -10.22 -12.91 3.24
C VAL A 73 -10.63 -13.56 4.56
N GLN A 74 -10.28 -14.83 4.78
CA GLN A 74 -10.52 -15.50 6.06
C GLN A 74 -9.76 -14.83 7.21
N ILE A 75 -8.49 -14.49 7.02
CA ILE A 75 -7.68 -13.78 8.02
C ILE A 75 -8.31 -12.42 8.35
N VAL A 76 -8.73 -11.67 7.33
CA VAL A 76 -9.31 -10.33 7.46
C VAL A 76 -10.69 -10.35 8.12
N ASN A 77 -11.52 -11.33 7.77
CA ASN A 77 -12.81 -11.55 8.44
C ASN A 77 -12.62 -11.96 9.90
N GLY A 78 -11.66 -12.85 10.20
CA GLY A 78 -11.30 -13.23 11.57
C GLY A 78 -10.69 -12.10 12.39
N ALA A 79 -10.02 -11.17 11.71
CA ALA A 79 -9.51 -9.92 12.25
C ALA A 79 -10.63 -8.89 12.53
N GLY A 80 -11.81 -9.02 11.92
CA GLY A 80 -12.93 -8.10 12.13
C GLY A 80 -12.69 -6.71 11.52
N ILE A 81 -11.88 -6.63 10.47
CA ILE A 81 -11.62 -5.41 9.72
C ILE A 81 -12.85 -5.13 8.85
N LYS A 82 -13.44 -3.94 8.98
CA LYS A 82 -14.63 -3.56 8.22
C LYS A 82 -14.28 -2.96 6.87
N GLU A 83 -13.21 -2.17 6.82
CA GLU A 83 -12.80 -1.43 5.63
C GLU A 83 -11.53 -2.03 5.04
N TRP A 84 -11.70 -2.96 4.10
CA TRP A 84 -10.60 -3.59 3.41
C TRP A 84 -10.82 -3.68 1.89
N SER A 85 -9.73 -3.79 1.14
CA SER A 85 -9.73 -3.95 -0.31
C SER A 85 -8.63 -4.93 -0.73
N ILE A 86 -8.95 -5.87 -1.61
CA ILE A 86 -7.95 -6.80 -2.15
C ILE A 86 -7.17 -6.11 -3.27
N ASP A 87 -5.85 -6.24 -3.22
CA ASP A 87 -4.93 -5.89 -4.30
C ASP A 87 -4.53 -7.18 -5.03
N GLU A 88 -5.10 -7.38 -6.22
CA GLU A 88 -4.89 -8.57 -7.05
C GLU A 88 -3.49 -8.63 -7.67
N ARG A 89 -2.84 -7.48 -7.86
CA ARG A 89 -1.50 -7.42 -8.46
C ARG A 89 -0.44 -7.91 -7.50
N ARG A 90 -0.62 -7.59 -6.22
CA ARG A 90 0.36 -7.84 -5.15
C ARG A 90 -0.04 -8.94 -4.18
N ILE A 91 -1.25 -9.50 -4.32
CA ILE A 91 -1.83 -10.52 -3.44
C ILE A 91 -1.72 -10.09 -1.98
N ARG A 92 -2.32 -8.93 -1.69
CA ARG A 92 -2.35 -8.34 -0.35
C ARG A 92 -3.73 -7.76 -0.07
N VAL A 93 -4.09 -7.66 1.19
CA VAL A 93 -5.29 -6.93 1.58
C VAL A 93 -4.89 -5.58 2.15
N LEU A 94 -5.43 -4.52 1.57
CA LEU A 94 -5.29 -3.15 2.03
C LEU A 94 -6.38 -2.84 3.04
N CYS A 95 -6.03 -2.12 4.10
CA CYS A 95 -6.95 -1.76 5.17
C CYS A 95 -6.53 -0.45 5.87
N SER A 96 -7.40 0.06 6.74
CA SER A 96 -7.09 1.24 7.54
C SER A 96 -5.95 1.00 8.53
N LEU A 97 -5.04 1.98 8.65
CA LEU A 97 -3.99 2.03 9.68
C LEU A 97 -4.53 1.84 11.11
N ARG A 98 -5.75 2.34 11.37
CA ARG A 98 -6.36 2.29 12.70
C ARG A 98 -6.81 0.87 13.05
N GLU A 99 -7.38 0.17 12.08
CA GLU A 99 -7.84 -1.20 12.26
C GLU A 99 -6.63 -2.14 12.36
N LEU A 100 -5.64 -1.97 11.49
CA LEU A 100 -4.44 -2.81 11.51
C LEU A 100 -3.69 -2.73 12.85
N LYS A 101 -3.55 -1.54 13.45
CA LYS A 101 -2.88 -1.38 14.76
C LYS A 101 -3.61 -2.10 15.90
N LYS A 102 -4.95 -2.13 15.87
CA LYS A 102 -5.76 -2.85 16.87
C LYS A 102 -5.66 -4.35 16.69
N THR A 103 -5.60 -4.79 15.44
CA THR A 103 -5.75 -6.20 15.08
C THR A 103 -4.41 -6.91 14.85
N LYS A 104 -3.28 -6.24 15.07
CA LYS A 104 -1.92 -6.77 14.89
C LYS A 104 -1.72 -8.16 15.51
N GLU A 105 -2.25 -8.38 16.71
CA GLU A 105 -2.07 -9.63 17.45
C GLU A 105 -2.93 -10.78 16.91
N ILE A 106 -4.10 -10.44 16.35
CA ILE A 106 -5.00 -11.42 15.74
C ILE A 106 -4.45 -11.84 14.38
N VAL A 107 -3.98 -10.87 13.57
CA VAL A 107 -3.36 -11.15 12.27
C VAL A 107 -2.15 -12.07 12.43
N LYS A 108 -1.26 -11.80 13.41
CA LYS A 108 -0.13 -12.68 13.72
C LYS A 108 -0.55 -14.08 14.15
N ARG A 109 -1.60 -14.20 14.98
CA ARG A 109 -2.13 -15.49 15.43
C ARG A 109 -2.75 -16.30 14.28
N LEU A 110 -3.39 -15.63 13.33
CA LEU A 110 -3.95 -16.25 12.13
C LEU A 110 -2.90 -16.53 11.05
N GLY A 111 -1.62 -16.24 11.33
CA GLY A 111 -0.49 -16.52 10.44
C GLY A 111 -0.28 -15.46 9.34
N GLY A 112 -0.98 -14.34 9.38
CA GLY A 112 -0.77 -13.21 8.48
C GLY A 112 0.36 -12.29 8.95
N VAL A 113 0.95 -11.56 8.00
CA VAL A 113 1.96 -10.54 8.25
C VAL A 113 1.34 -9.16 8.03
N ALA A 114 1.17 -8.40 9.11
CA ALA A 114 0.69 -7.03 9.06
C ALA A 114 1.85 -6.06 8.79
N ALA A 115 1.67 -5.14 7.85
CA ALA A 115 2.63 -4.07 7.59
C ALA A 115 1.94 -2.75 7.28
N ILE A 116 2.61 -1.65 7.59
CA ILE A 116 2.25 -0.32 7.13
C ILE A 116 3.07 -0.08 5.86
N VAL A 117 2.40 0.32 4.78
CA VAL A 117 3.04 0.54 3.49
C VAL A 117 2.85 1.99 3.09
N GLU A 118 3.94 2.64 2.72
CA GLU A 118 3.95 3.93 2.06
C GLU A 118 4.30 3.74 0.58
N GLU A 119 3.44 4.22 -0.30
CA GLU A 119 3.63 4.12 -1.75
C GLU A 119 3.41 5.45 -2.48
N TYR A 120 4.11 5.61 -3.61
CA TYR A 120 3.87 6.72 -4.52
C TYR A 120 2.53 6.56 -5.24
N PRO A 121 1.80 7.66 -5.52
CA PRO A 121 0.55 7.65 -6.27
C PRO A 121 0.81 7.56 -7.79
N THR A 122 1.66 6.61 -8.18
CA THR A 122 1.95 6.26 -9.57
C THR A 122 1.16 5.01 -9.94
N TYR A 123 1.01 4.77 -11.23
CA TYR A 123 0.32 3.58 -11.72
C TYR A 123 0.96 2.27 -11.22
N ASP A 124 2.29 2.28 -11.09
CA ASP A 124 3.07 1.15 -10.57
C ASP A 124 3.04 1.03 -9.04
N GLY A 125 2.63 2.10 -8.34
CA GLY A 125 2.51 2.15 -6.87
C GLY A 125 3.84 1.86 -6.17
N PHE A 126 4.91 2.56 -6.53
CA PHE A 126 6.25 2.25 -6.04
C PHE A 126 6.27 2.31 -4.51
N ILE A 127 6.69 1.22 -3.87
CA ILE A 127 6.77 1.10 -2.42
C ILE A 127 8.00 1.87 -1.95
N ILE A 128 7.79 2.86 -1.10
CA ILE A 128 8.82 3.70 -0.52
C ILE A 128 9.32 3.05 0.76
N GLU A 129 8.39 2.78 1.67
CA GLU A 129 8.67 2.20 2.99
C GLU A 129 7.65 1.11 3.33
N VAL A 130 8.14 0.10 4.04
CA VAL A 130 7.33 -0.99 4.59
C VAL A 130 7.75 -1.22 6.03
N ASP A 131 6.84 -0.95 6.96
CA ASP A 131 7.03 -1.20 8.38
C ASP A 131 6.19 -2.40 8.82
N PHE A 132 6.84 -3.52 9.14
CA PHE A 132 6.17 -4.70 9.68
C PHE A 132 5.83 -4.50 11.17
N ILE A 133 4.57 -4.78 11.56
CA ILE A 133 4.06 -4.52 12.93
C ILE A 133 3.57 -5.77 13.64
#